data_AF-A0A8H7HGV5-F1
#
_entry.id   AF-A0A8H7HGV5-F1
#
_cell.length_a   1.000
_cell.length_b   1.000
_cell.length_c   1.000
_cell.angle_alpha   90.00
_cell.angle_beta   90.00
_cell.angle_gamma   90.00
#
_symmetry.space_group_name_H-M   'P 1'
#
loop_
_entity.id
_entity.type
_entity.pdbx_description
1 polymer ?
#
loop_
_entity_poly.entity_id
_entity_poly.type
_entity_poly.pdbx_seq_one_letter_code
_entity_poly.pdbx_strand_id
1 'polypeptide(L)'
;MKGAAAITLLAALPAALAALSSSSLKISDDTLALPASFDPIQAAYWTGLPNHRRTPFAVSPDGKSAFLAFLSASKDAVYVQPVNPTTFAANGDAVKIPNAKEAGGLVAHDDGFAIMVTLPVSGSNAPPNSYPVTTLIRYKNGSQAWSTPLNGPGVHVNDGLSASPDMNGDLVYSSESGLYGAYFVVTAYSGWASGHFGDSIQYVNNDGKLQSLPQSSSWGCSHNTGIAFEAASAAPFASVCAEDHGAIWLNTDTRSMNGIKIANENVTNGVSGEPMGGMSGSYSNLAALDGGRYIFAWQSRGAVNLTPDSWMGDGFTQASPRWLNHNVAIATMDAKNKLAGKQAISTVGAASGDDQVNWLTKESGIDHRNVRVAAAGGQLAVVTWEQLTSPKCEPVPLSCTGTFSGTFAQLVDATGTGSTVGAAVNLGKDVTVSGDIVTIGSKVCWPFVKQTWDISRPKSSGTPVTKMSFACLTTDGTAAKVEAETPTSEAPASTTPAASATATETSIAETGPAATSVAEPTSVAPEPTSAESEPTSVAEPEPTSVAEPQPTSIVEPEVTPAVSETVSAPEASATEPIPSSVADVSSTRRHRPTRYWGRPHGQATPTDYHQQ
;
A
#
# COMPACT_ATOMS: atom_id res chain seq x y z
N MET A 1 -11.56 -15.55 67.28
CA MET A 1 -11.81 -16.09 65.93
C MET A 1 -11.34 -15.05 64.91
N LYS A 2 -10.17 -15.26 64.31
CA LYS A 2 -9.66 -14.42 63.20
C LYS A 2 -9.77 -15.26 61.94
N GLY A 3 -10.68 -14.88 61.04
CA GLY A 3 -10.89 -15.55 59.77
C GLY A 3 -9.82 -15.13 58.76
N ALA A 4 -9.10 -16.10 58.22
CA ALA A 4 -8.23 -15.92 57.07
C ALA A 4 -9.09 -15.92 55.80
N ALA A 5 -9.06 -14.82 55.04
CA ALA A 5 -9.62 -14.78 53.70
C ALA A 5 -8.61 -15.40 52.73
N ALA A 6 -8.97 -16.55 52.15
CA ALA A 6 -8.23 -17.17 51.07
C ALA A 6 -8.47 -16.36 49.78
N ILE A 7 -7.42 -15.71 49.27
CA ILE A 7 -7.41 -15.09 47.95
C ILE A 7 -7.15 -16.22 46.94
N THR A 8 -8.20 -16.64 46.24
CA THR A 8 -8.09 -17.59 45.13
C THR A 8 -7.59 -16.83 43.90
N LEU A 9 -6.30 -16.95 43.61
CA LEU A 9 -5.70 -16.45 42.37
C LEU A 9 -6.13 -17.39 41.23
N LEU A 10 -7.16 -17.00 40.48
CA LEU A 10 -7.55 -17.71 39.25
C LEU A 10 -6.45 -17.46 38.20
N ALA A 11 -5.58 -18.45 37.97
CA ALA A 11 -4.64 -18.42 36.87
C ALA A 11 -5.44 -18.47 35.56
N ALA A 12 -5.50 -17.35 34.83
CA ALA A 12 -5.99 -17.33 33.47
C ALA A 12 -5.01 -18.15 32.61
N LEU A 13 -5.43 -19.35 32.22
CA LEU A 13 -4.71 -20.14 31.22
C LEU A 13 -4.71 -19.34 29.91
N PRO A 14 -3.56 -19.10 29.26
CA PRO A 14 -3.54 -18.48 27.95
C PRO A 14 -4.32 -19.38 26.98
N ALA A 15 -5.38 -18.82 26.37
CA ALA A 15 -6.07 -19.49 25.29
C ALA A 15 -5.04 -19.79 24.20
N ALA A 16 -4.92 -21.06 23.81
CA ALA A 16 -4.02 -21.46 22.73
C ALA A 16 -4.44 -20.71 21.45
N LEU A 17 -3.57 -19.83 20.97
CA LEU A 17 -3.73 -19.15 19.70
C LEU A 17 -3.68 -20.18 18.58
N ALA A 18 -4.78 -20.33 17.85
CA ALA A 18 -4.84 -21.26 16.73
C ALA A 18 -4.10 -20.67 15.52
N ALA A 19 -3.15 -21.43 14.98
CA ALA A 19 -2.51 -21.09 13.73
C ALA A 19 -3.50 -21.14 12.56
N LEU A 20 -3.22 -20.38 11.50
CA LEU A 20 -3.94 -20.51 10.23
C LEU A 20 -3.69 -21.90 9.63
N SER A 21 -4.67 -22.38 8.87
CA SER A 21 -4.52 -23.53 7.99
C SER A 21 -5.22 -23.26 6.66
N SER A 22 -5.07 -24.15 5.67
CA SER A 22 -5.76 -24.01 4.39
C SER A 22 -7.29 -24.03 4.55
N SER A 23 -7.81 -24.73 5.57
CA SER A 23 -9.25 -24.72 5.90
C SER A 23 -9.72 -23.41 6.55
N SER A 24 -8.82 -22.50 6.93
CA SER A 24 -9.19 -21.16 7.38
C SER A 24 -9.72 -20.29 6.23
N LEU A 25 -9.39 -20.63 4.99
CA LEU A 25 -9.80 -19.88 3.80
C LEU A 25 -11.19 -20.29 3.32
N LYS A 26 -12.06 -19.31 3.18
CA LYS A 26 -13.31 -19.41 2.43
C LYS A 26 -13.25 -18.50 1.21
N ILE A 27 -13.64 -19.04 0.06
CA ILE A 27 -13.75 -18.29 -1.20
C ILE A 27 -15.23 -18.16 -1.56
N SER A 28 -15.65 -16.93 -1.85
CA SER A 28 -16.93 -16.58 -2.45
C SER A 28 -16.67 -16.16 -3.90
N ASP A 29 -16.79 -17.12 -4.81
CA ASP A 29 -16.44 -16.92 -6.21
C ASP A 29 -17.51 -16.15 -6.98
N ASP A 30 -17.09 -15.09 -7.69
CA ASP A 30 -17.92 -14.34 -8.65
C ASP A 30 -19.28 -13.89 -8.07
N THR A 31 -19.33 -13.62 -6.76
CA THR A 31 -20.58 -13.34 -6.04
C THR A 31 -21.08 -11.93 -6.25
N LEU A 32 -20.18 -10.97 -6.47
CA LEU A 32 -20.54 -9.58 -6.69
C LEU A 32 -20.60 -9.29 -8.18
N ALA A 33 -21.80 -9.03 -8.70
CA ALA A 33 -21.97 -8.45 -10.03
C ALA A 33 -21.59 -6.96 -10.00
N LEU A 34 -20.82 -6.53 -10.99
CA LEU A 34 -20.40 -5.13 -11.15
C LEU A 34 -21.34 -4.40 -12.13
N PRO A 35 -21.73 -3.16 -11.82
CA PRO A 35 -22.61 -2.34 -12.69
C PRO A 35 -21.92 -1.84 -13.97
N ALA A 36 -20.60 -1.93 -14.02
CA ALA A 36 -19.75 -1.59 -15.16
C ALA A 36 -18.58 -2.57 -15.19
N SER A 37 -17.97 -2.76 -16.37
CA SER A 37 -16.78 -3.59 -16.46
C SER A 37 -15.59 -2.96 -15.74
N PHE A 38 -14.72 -3.79 -15.17
CA PHE A 38 -13.52 -3.41 -14.43
C PHE A 38 -12.28 -4.01 -15.11
N ASP A 39 -11.22 -3.22 -15.29
CA ASP A 39 -9.92 -3.73 -15.74
C ASP A 39 -9.02 -4.02 -14.53
N PRO A 40 -8.74 -5.30 -14.20
CA PRO A 40 -8.02 -5.67 -12.99
C PRO A 40 -6.52 -5.39 -13.03
N ILE A 41 -5.98 -4.92 -14.16
CA ILE A 41 -4.54 -4.69 -14.30
C ILE A 41 -4.25 -3.22 -14.53
N GLN A 42 -3.16 -2.79 -13.94
CA GLN A 42 -2.44 -1.60 -14.37
C GLN A 42 -0.94 -1.89 -14.46
N ALA A 43 -0.23 -1.13 -15.28
CA ALA A 43 1.21 -1.24 -15.38
C ALA A 43 1.90 -0.61 -14.16
N ALA A 44 2.91 -1.31 -13.62
CA ALA A 44 3.93 -0.72 -12.76
C ALA A 44 4.66 0.40 -13.53
N TYR A 45 4.92 1.52 -12.86
CA TYR A 45 5.44 2.75 -13.46
C TYR A 45 6.73 2.53 -14.25
N TRP A 46 7.69 1.84 -13.63
CA TRP A 46 9.05 1.71 -14.15
C TRP A 46 9.24 0.55 -15.12
N THR A 47 8.55 -0.57 -14.89
CA THR A 47 8.77 -1.83 -15.62
C THR A 47 7.69 -2.11 -16.65
N GLY A 48 6.50 -1.53 -16.49
CA GLY A 48 5.31 -1.90 -17.25
C GLY A 48 4.75 -3.27 -16.88
N LEU A 49 5.31 -3.97 -15.88
CA LEU A 49 4.79 -5.26 -15.40
C LEU A 49 3.39 -5.08 -14.81
N PRO A 50 2.53 -6.11 -14.91
CA PRO A 50 1.18 -6.01 -14.37
C PRO A 50 1.22 -5.94 -12.84
N ASN A 51 0.56 -4.92 -12.30
CA ASN A 51 0.12 -4.85 -10.91
C ASN A 51 -1.41 -4.98 -10.90
N HIS A 52 -1.95 -5.48 -9.79
CA HIS A 52 -3.38 -5.44 -9.55
C HIS A 52 -3.82 -3.98 -9.53
N ARG A 53 -4.86 -3.66 -10.30
CA ARG A 53 -5.54 -2.36 -10.17
C ARG A 53 -6.32 -2.41 -8.86
N ARG A 54 -6.05 -1.44 -8.00
CA ARG A 54 -6.67 -1.35 -6.68
C ARG A 54 -8.20 -1.35 -6.75
N THR A 55 -8.81 -2.01 -5.77
CA THR A 55 -10.24 -1.91 -5.45
C THR A 55 -10.43 -1.60 -3.96
N PRO A 56 -10.61 -0.33 -3.57
CA PRO A 56 -10.84 0.02 -2.17
C PRO A 56 -12.08 -0.71 -1.63
N PHE A 57 -11.94 -1.36 -0.48
CA PHE A 57 -13.00 -2.12 0.16
C PHE A 57 -13.06 -1.74 1.64
N ALA A 58 -14.25 -1.44 2.13
CA ALA A 58 -14.44 -1.00 3.51
C ALA A 58 -15.75 -1.53 4.08
N VAL A 59 -15.77 -1.73 5.39
CA VAL A 59 -16.91 -2.29 6.14
C VAL A 59 -17.32 -1.29 7.22
N SER A 60 -18.62 -1.09 7.41
CA SER A 60 -19.15 -0.14 8.38
C SER A 60 -18.75 -0.54 9.81
N PRO A 61 -18.63 0.41 10.74
CA PRO A 61 -18.33 0.11 12.14
C PRO A 61 -19.28 -0.91 12.78
N ASP A 62 -20.56 -0.91 12.41
CA ASP A 62 -21.53 -1.90 12.91
C ASP A 62 -21.44 -3.29 12.22
N GLY A 63 -20.58 -3.43 11.22
CA GLY A 63 -20.34 -4.65 10.47
C GLY A 63 -21.47 -5.08 9.52
N LYS A 64 -22.51 -4.25 9.33
CA LYS A 64 -23.70 -4.62 8.55
C LYS A 64 -23.67 -4.19 7.09
N SER A 65 -22.84 -3.20 6.76
CA SER A 65 -22.68 -2.69 5.40
C SER A 65 -21.23 -2.78 4.97
N ALA A 66 -20.99 -3.03 3.69
CA ALA A 66 -19.68 -2.92 3.09
C ALA A 66 -19.79 -2.23 1.74
N PHE A 67 -18.69 -1.67 1.25
CA PHE A 67 -18.63 -0.95 -0.01
C PHE A 67 -17.35 -1.32 -0.74
N LEU A 68 -17.46 -1.52 -2.05
CA LEU A 68 -16.34 -1.76 -2.95
C LEU A 68 -16.28 -0.63 -3.98
N ALA A 69 -15.14 0.05 -4.08
CA ALA A 69 -14.89 1.03 -5.12
C ALA A 69 -14.01 0.45 -6.24
N PHE A 70 -14.28 0.85 -7.48
CA PHE A 70 -13.44 0.49 -8.63
C PHE A 70 -13.56 1.52 -9.77
N LEU A 71 -12.48 1.70 -10.52
CA LEU A 71 -12.50 2.46 -11.78
C LEU A 71 -13.06 1.60 -12.91
N SER A 72 -14.01 2.14 -13.68
CA SER A 72 -14.54 1.45 -14.86
C SER A 72 -13.42 1.12 -15.87
N ALA A 73 -13.56 0.03 -16.63
CA ALA A 73 -12.61 -0.35 -17.68
C ALA A 73 -12.50 0.73 -18.78
N SER A 74 -13.57 1.52 -18.97
CA SER A 74 -13.58 2.71 -19.84
C SER A 74 -12.84 3.92 -19.26
N LYS A 75 -12.47 3.88 -17.96
CA LYS A 75 -11.75 4.96 -17.25
C LYS A 75 -12.46 6.31 -17.27
N ASP A 76 -13.79 6.26 -17.32
CA ASP A 76 -14.68 7.42 -17.38
C ASP A 76 -15.35 7.72 -16.02
N ALA A 77 -15.35 6.77 -15.09
CA ALA A 77 -15.94 6.94 -13.77
C ALA A 77 -15.42 5.92 -12.76
N VAL A 78 -15.45 6.33 -11.49
CA VAL A 78 -15.34 5.41 -10.34
C VAL A 78 -16.75 5.02 -9.93
N TYR A 79 -16.95 3.73 -9.66
CA TYR A 79 -18.19 3.18 -9.11
C TYR A 79 -17.95 2.75 -7.67
N VAL A 80 -18.93 2.98 -6.79
CA VAL A 80 -18.95 2.46 -5.42
C VAL A 80 -20.18 1.58 -5.28
N GLN A 81 -19.95 0.27 -5.16
CA GLN A 81 -20.98 -0.76 -5.07
C GLN A 81 -21.20 -1.13 -3.60
N PRO A 82 -22.42 -0.97 -3.05
CA PRO A 82 -22.79 -1.58 -1.77
C PRO A 82 -22.71 -3.10 -1.84
N VAL A 83 -22.09 -3.73 -0.85
CA VAL A 83 -21.83 -5.17 -0.74
C VAL A 83 -22.42 -5.68 0.57
N ASN A 84 -23.08 -6.84 0.52
CA ASN A 84 -23.48 -7.55 1.73
C ASN A 84 -22.25 -8.21 2.38
N PRO A 85 -21.86 -7.88 3.62
CA PRO A 85 -20.62 -8.37 4.22
C PRO A 85 -20.63 -9.87 4.58
N THR A 86 -21.78 -10.54 4.48
CA THR A 86 -21.91 -11.98 4.75
C THR A 86 -21.91 -12.81 3.47
N THR A 87 -22.63 -12.36 2.43
CA THR A 87 -22.78 -13.10 1.17
C THR A 87 -21.87 -12.60 0.05
N PHE A 88 -21.34 -11.39 0.19
CA PHE A 88 -20.58 -10.66 -0.83
C PHE A 88 -21.35 -10.45 -2.15
N ALA A 89 -22.68 -10.47 -2.09
CA ALA A 89 -23.53 -10.04 -3.19
C ALA A 89 -23.77 -8.52 -3.15
N ALA A 90 -24.22 -7.94 -4.27
CA ALA A 90 -24.64 -6.55 -4.32
C ALA A 90 -25.80 -6.29 -3.33
N ASN A 91 -25.73 -5.18 -2.61
CA ASN A 91 -26.74 -4.79 -1.61
C ASN A 91 -27.31 -3.39 -1.91
N GLY A 92 -27.83 -3.21 -3.13
CA GLY A 92 -28.35 -1.93 -3.63
C GLY A 92 -27.61 -1.43 -4.87
N ASP A 93 -28.03 -0.27 -5.35
CA ASP A 93 -27.47 0.35 -6.55
C ASP A 93 -26.10 0.96 -6.27
N ALA A 94 -25.20 0.85 -7.25
CA ALA A 94 -23.92 1.51 -7.19
C ALA A 94 -24.03 3.03 -7.40
N VAL A 95 -23.20 3.76 -6.66
CA VAL A 95 -22.98 5.18 -6.91
C VAL A 95 -21.94 5.35 -8.02
N LYS A 96 -22.29 6.08 -9.08
CA LYS A 96 -21.36 6.48 -10.15
C LYS A 96 -20.80 7.87 -9.84
N ILE A 97 -19.47 7.98 -9.78
CA ILE A 97 -18.74 9.25 -9.66
C ILE A 97 -18.15 9.56 -11.04
N PRO A 98 -18.84 10.38 -11.86
CA PRO A 98 -18.41 10.63 -13.24
C PRO A 98 -17.07 11.37 -13.28
N ASN A 99 -16.28 11.08 -14.31
CA ASN A 99 -14.99 11.68 -14.61
C ASN A 99 -13.87 11.39 -13.60
N ALA A 100 -14.16 10.71 -12.48
CA ALA A 100 -13.13 10.25 -11.55
C ALA A 100 -12.14 9.33 -12.27
N LYS A 101 -10.84 9.56 -12.03
CA LYS A 101 -9.74 8.90 -12.75
C LYS A 101 -9.15 7.71 -12.02
N GLU A 102 -9.29 7.67 -10.70
CA GLU A 102 -8.91 6.53 -9.87
C GLU A 102 -9.51 6.69 -8.46
N ALA A 103 -9.65 5.59 -7.74
CA ALA A 103 -10.07 5.56 -6.34
C ALA A 103 -8.83 5.42 -5.42
N GLY A 104 -8.63 6.40 -4.53
CA GLY A 104 -7.48 6.49 -3.63
C GLY A 104 -7.74 6.01 -2.20
N GLY A 105 -8.97 5.63 -1.86
CA GLY A 105 -9.31 5.10 -0.54
C GLY A 105 -10.79 5.20 -0.25
N LEU A 106 -11.28 4.37 0.67
CA LEU A 106 -12.70 4.24 0.99
C LEU A 106 -12.88 4.01 2.49
N VAL A 107 -13.81 4.74 3.08
CA VAL A 107 -14.25 4.56 4.46
C VAL A 107 -15.74 4.29 4.44
N ALA A 108 -16.16 3.19 5.06
CA ALA A 108 -17.57 2.88 5.26
C ALA A 108 -18.09 3.50 6.56
N HIS A 109 -19.34 3.93 6.54
CA HIS A 109 -20.10 4.39 7.69
C HIS A 109 -21.43 3.64 7.74
N ASP A 110 -22.08 3.65 8.90
CA ASP A 110 -23.40 3.03 9.06
C ASP A 110 -24.48 3.69 8.17
N ASP A 111 -24.26 4.95 7.75
CA ASP A 111 -25.16 5.73 6.90
C ASP A 111 -24.68 5.90 5.45
N GLY A 112 -23.59 5.23 5.04
CA GLY A 112 -23.02 5.38 3.69
C GLY A 112 -21.50 5.22 3.66
N PHE A 113 -20.81 6.05 2.88
CA PHE A 113 -19.35 5.96 2.74
C PHE A 113 -18.72 7.32 2.44
N ALA A 114 -17.42 7.45 2.71
CA ALA A 114 -16.56 8.49 2.19
C ALA A 114 -15.53 7.87 1.24
N ILE A 115 -15.22 8.54 0.14
CA ILE A 115 -14.28 8.05 -0.86
C ILE A 115 -13.32 9.16 -1.29
N MET A 116 -12.04 8.82 -1.38
CA MET A 116 -11.02 9.66 -1.96
C MET A 116 -10.87 9.30 -3.44
N VAL A 117 -11.00 10.26 -4.34
CA VAL A 117 -10.88 10.08 -5.79
C VAL A 117 -10.06 11.21 -6.41
N THR A 118 -9.47 10.98 -7.58
CA THR A 118 -8.91 12.06 -8.40
C THR A 118 -9.92 12.53 -9.43
N LEU A 119 -10.19 13.84 -9.49
CA LEU A 119 -11.12 14.46 -10.43
C LEU A 119 -10.42 15.50 -11.31
N PRO A 120 -10.74 15.57 -12.62
CA PRO A 120 -10.25 16.66 -13.46
C PRO A 120 -10.87 17.99 -13.01
N VAL A 121 -10.08 19.06 -13.08
CA VAL A 121 -10.51 20.43 -12.80
C VAL A 121 -10.17 21.35 -13.97
N SER A 122 -10.93 22.42 -14.11
CA SER A 122 -10.75 23.44 -15.14
C SER A 122 -10.78 24.84 -14.54
N GLY A 123 -10.37 25.84 -15.32
CA GLY A 123 -10.36 27.24 -14.90
C GLY A 123 -8.97 27.76 -14.55
N SER A 124 -8.93 28.93 -13.93
CA SER A 124 -7.69 29.61 -13.52
C SER A 124 -6.91 28.76 -12.52
N ASN A 125 -5.59 28.68 -12.69
CA ASN A 125 -4.68 27.87 -11.87
C ASN A 125 -4.96 26.36 -11.90
N ALA A 126 -5.75 25.86 -12.86
CA ALA A 126 -5.89 24.42 -13.07
C ALA A 126 -4.52 23.78 -13.38
N PRO A 127 -4.30 22.52 -12.96
CA PRO A 127 -3.05 21.83 -13.26
C PRO A 127 -2.74 21.78 -14.76
N PRO A 128 -1.46 21.81 -15.15
CA PRO A 128 -1.06 21.58 -16.53
C PRO A 128 -1.48 20.18 -17.00
N ASN A 129 -1.60 20.00 -18.31
CA ASN A 129 -1.93 18.71 -18.94
C ASN A 129 -3.25 18.09 -18.48
N SER A 130 -4.15 18.89 -17.91
CA SER A 130 -5.41 18.41 -17.34
C SER A 130 -5.21 17.34 -16.26
N TYR A 131 -4.09 17.38 -15.53
CA TYR A 131 -3.88 16.48 -14.40
C TYR A 131 -5.01 16.65 -13.37
N PRO A 132 -5.58 15.55 -12.86
CA PRO A 132 -6.65 15.64 -11.89
C PRO A 132 -6.11 16.03 -10.52
N VAL A 133 -7.03 16.37 -9.61
CA VAL A 133 -6.76 16.73 -8.22
C VAL A 133 -7.47 15.75 -7.30
N THR A 134 -6.90 15.48 -6.13
CA THR A 134 -7.50 14.63 -5.13
C THR A 134 -8.68 15.33 -4.46
N THR A 135 -9.81 14.63 -4.36
CA THR A 135 -11.05 15.09 -3.74
C THR A 135 -11.58 14.03 -2.81
N LEU A 136 -11.98 14.42 -1.60
CA LEU A 136 -12.72 13.57 -0.67
C LEU A 136 -14.22 13.84 -0.83
N ILE A 137 -15.01 12.80 -1.02
CA ILE A 137 -16.47 12.90 -1.23
C ILE A 137 -17.18 12.03 -0.19
N ARG A 138 -18.21 12.58 0.44
CA ARG A 138 -19.07 11.84 1.38
C ARG A 138 -20.44 11.60 0.79
N TYR A 139 -20.90 10.36 0.84
CA TYR A 139 -22.26 9.96 0.52
C TYR A 139 -22.99 9.50 1.78
N LYS A 140 -24.14 10.12 2.09
CA LYS A 140 -25.05 9.75 3.19
C LYS A 140 -26.38 9.32 2.60
N ASN A 141 -26.89 8.16 3.00
CA ASN A 141 -28.19 7.64 2.58
C ASN A 141 -28.37 7.67 1.05
N GLY A 142 -27.32 7.29 0.30
CA GLY A 142 -27.31 7.24 -1.16
C GLY A 142 -27.10 8.59 -1.87
N SER A 143 -26.99 9.71 -1.16
CA SER A 143 -26.80 11.04 -1.76
C SER A 143 -25.48 11.68 -1.34
N GLN A 144 -24.86 12.47 -2.22
CA GLN A 144 -23.66 13.22 -1.89
C GLN A 144 -23.97 14.27 -0.83
N ALA A 145 -23.33 14.17 0.34
CA ALA A 145 -23.45 15.12 1.44
C ALA A 145 -22.49 16.31 1.26
N TRP A 146 -21.24 16.04 0.88
CA TRP A 146 -20.23 17.07 0.60
C TRP A 146 -19.12 16.51 -0.29
N SER A 147 -18.33 17.41 -0.88
CA SER A 147 -17.17 17.13 -1.73
C SER A 147 -16.10 18.21 -1.50
N THR A 148 -14.88 17.79 -1.20
CA THR A 148 -13.82 18.66 -0.68
C THR A 148 -12.51 18.38 -1.43
N PRO A 149 -12.04 19.31 -2.28
CA PRO A 149 -10.72 19.24 -2.88
C PRO A 149 -9.62 19.27 -1.81
N LEU A 150 -8.62 18.39 -1.94
CA LEU A 150 -7.49 18.26 -1.00
C LEU A 150 -6.20 18.88 -1.54
N ASN A 151 -6.16 19.17 -2.84
CA ASN A 151 -5.11 19.92 -3.52
C ASN A 151 -5.69 20.64 -4.76
N GLY A 152 -4.82 21.28 -5.55
CA GLY A 152 -5.21 22.01 -6.75
C GLY A 152 -5.68 23.45 -6.50
N PRO A 153 -6.46 24.04 -7.42
CA PRO A 153 -6.84 25.45 -7.36
C PRO A 153 -7.46 25.85 -6.03
N GLY A 154 -6.90 26.89 -5.40
CA GLY A 154 -7.42 27.44 -4.14
C GLY A 154 -7.06 26.65 -2.88
N VAL A 155 -6.36 25.52 -3.00
CA VAL A 155 -5.93 24.70 -1.86
C VAL A 155 -4.41 24.81 -1.72
N HIS A 156 -3.94 25.20 -0.53
CA HIS A 156 -2.51 25.38 -0.19
C HIS A 156 -1.75 26.35 -1.12
N VAL A 157 -2.41 27.41 -1.59
CA VAL A 157 -1.83 28.38 -2.56
C VAL A 157 -0.47 28.92 -2.12
N ASN A 158 -0.30 29.17 -0.82
CA ASN A 158 0.94 29.73 -0.25
C ASN A 158 2.12 28.73 -0.30
N ASP A 159 1.83 27.43 -0.26
CA ASP A 159 2.86 26.39 -0.27
C ASP A 159 3.30 26.01 -1.70
N GLY A 160 2.51 26.43 -2.69
CA GLY A 160 2.58 25.95 -4.06
C GLY A 160 1.44 24.98 -4.36
N LEU A 161 0.92 25.05 -5.58
CA LEU A 161 -0.19 24.23 -6.01
C LEU A 161 0.31 22.87 -6.49
N SER A 162 -0.46 21.83 -6.19
CA SER A 162 -0.15 20.46 -6.59
C SER A 162 -1.35 19.75 -7.22
N ALA A 163 -1.05 18.77 -8.05
CA ALA A 163 -1.99 17.90 -8.73
C ALA A 163 -1.69 16.44 -8.39
N SER A 164 -2.56 15.52 -8.79
CA SER A 164 -2.46 14.09 -8.47
C SER A 164 -2.58 13.27 -9.76
N PRO A 165 -1.60 13.30 -10.68
CA PRO A 165 -1.68 12.59 -11.96
C PRO A 165 -1.82 11.07 -11.80
N ASP A 166 -1.25 10.55 -10.72
CA ASP A 166 -1.28 9.17 -10.32
C ASP A 166 -1.92 9.08 -8.93
N MET A 167 -2.87 8.17 -8.73
CA MET A 167 -3.46 7.97 -7.41
C MET A 167 -2.77 6.82 -6.69
N ASN A 168 -1.79 7.18 -5.88
CA ASN A 168 -1.34 6.34 -4.77
C ASN A 168 -1.74 7.03 -3.48
N GLY A 169 -2.65 6.41 -2.72
CA GLY A 169 -3.40 7.09 -1.68
C GLY A 169 -3.90 6.13 -0.62
N ASP A 170 -4.15 6.64 0.57
CA ASP A 170 -4.85 5.94 1.64
C ASP A 170 -5.80 6.90 2.37
N LEU A 171 -6.96 6.38 2.77
CA LEU A 171 -8.02 7.15 3.40
C LEU A 171 -8.52 6.41 4.64
N VAL A 172 -8.45 7.07 5.78
CA VAL A 172 -8.90 6.51 7.05
C VAL A 172 -9.77 7.52 7.80
N TYR A 173 -10.57 7.02 8.74
CA TYR A 173 -11.45 7.84 9.57
C TYR A 173 -11.34 7.42 11.03
N SER A 174 -11.30 8.41 11.92
CA SER A 174 -11.35 8.22 13.35
C SER A 174 -12.61 8.86 13.91
N SER A 175 -13.51 8.04 14.45
CA SER A 175 -14.72 8.51 15.14
C SER A 175 -14.40 9.30 16.39
N GLU A 176 -13.27 9.03 17.04
CA GLU A 176 -12.80 9.72 18.25
C GLU A 176 -12.36 11.17 17.94
N SER A 177 -11.62 11.38 16.85
CA SER A 177 -11.23 12.72 16.42
C SER A 177 -12.28 13.45 15.57
N GLY A 178 -13.21 12.70 14.96
CA GLY A 178 -14.15 13.25 13.98
C GLY A 178 -13.48 13.70 12.68
N LEU A 179 -12.33 13.12 12.35
CA LEU A 179 -11.53 13.46 11.18
C LEU A 179 -11.41 12.28 10.23
N TYR A 180 -11.58 12.58 8.95
CA TYR A 180 -10.97 11.84 7.85
C TYR A 180 -9.54 12.32 7.71
N GLY A 181 -8.60 11.38 7.63
CA GLY A 181 -7.24 11.67 7.22
C GLY A 181 -6.99 11.03 5.86
N ALA A 182 -6.42 11.81 4.94
CA ALA A 182 -6.07 11.40 3.60
C ALA A 182 -4.58 11.59 3.39
N TYR A 183 -3.88 10.52 3.01
CA TYR A 183 -2.48 10.56 2.60
C TYR A 183 -2.40 10.19 1.13
N PHE A 184 -1.81 11.03 0.27
CA PHE A 184 -1.76 10.78 -1.17
C PHE A 184 -0.55 11.42 -1.83
N VAL A 185 -0.10 10.84 -2.94
CA VAL A 185 1.00 11.38 -3.75
C VAL A 185 0.55 12.59 -4.56
N VAL A 186 1.46 13.53 -4.77
CA VAL A 186 1.23 14.78 -5.50
C VAL A 186 2.39 15.13 -6.43
N THR A 187 2.11 15.95 -7.43
CA THR A 187 3.09 16.64 -8.27
C THR A 187 2.85 18.14 -8.16
N ALA A 188 3.85 18.90 -7.72
CA ALA A 188 3.73 20.35 -7.66
C ALA A 188 3.82 20.95 -9.08
N TYR A 189 2.96 21.92 -9.37
CA TYR A 189 2.97 22.66 -10.64
C TYR A 189 3.13 24.18 -10.45
N SER A 190 3.28 24.64 -9.20
CA SER A 190 3.74 25.97 -8.85
C SER A 190 4.50 25.95 -7.53
N GLY A 191 5.06 27.09 -7.12
CA GLY A 191 5.86 27.19 -5.90
C GLY A 191 7.28 26.62 -6.05
N TRP A 192 7.97 26.47 -4.93
CA TRP A 192 9.38 26.05 -4.87
C TRP A 192 9.60 24.60 -5.33
N ALA A 193 8.58 23.74 -5.17
CA ALA A 193 8.62 22.33 -5.56
C ALA A 193 8.11 22.09 -7.00
N SER A 194 7.83 23.14 -7.77
CA SER A 194 7.25 23.00 -9.12
C SER A 194 8.06 22.04 -10.01
N GLY A 195 7.39 21.04 -10.58
CA GLY A 195 8.00 20.00 -11.41
C GLY A 195 8.48 18.77 -10.64
N HIS A 196 8.39 18.76 -9.32
CA HIS A 196 8.76 17.63 -8.48
C HIS A 196 7.53 16.82 -8.03
N PHE A 197 7.80 15.61 -7.54
CA PHE A 197 6.83 14.74 -6.88
C PHE A 197 7.01 14.78 -5.37
N GLY A 198 5.92 14.62 -4.66
CA GLY A 198 5.89 14.52 -3.20
C GLY A 198 4.63 13.80 -2.78
N ASP A 199 4.23 14.02 -1.55
CA ASP A 199 3.00 13.51 -0.98
C ASP A 199 2.36 14.55 -0.05
N SER A 200 1.12 14.32 0.34
CA SER A 200 0.30 15.27 1.09
C SER A 200 -0.56 14.53 2.10
N ILE A 201 -0.57 15.01 3.35
CA ILE A 201 -1.42 14.54 4.44
C ILE A 201 -2.43 15.64 4.76
N GLN A 202 -3.71 15.36 4.54
CA GLN A 202 -4.80 16.31 4.71
C GLN A 202 -5.87 15.76 5.64
N TYR A 203 -6.50 16.63 6.42
CA TYR A 203 -7.57 16.26 7.33
C TYR A 203 -8.86 17.00 6.99
N VAL A 204 -9.96 16.26 6.93
CA VAL A 204 -11.31 16.80 6.68
C VAL A 204 -12.20 16.39 7.84
N ASN A 205 -12.97 17.32 8.40
CA ASN A 205 -13.89 17.01 9.49
C ASN A 205 -15.23 16.43 8.97
N ASN A 206 -16.11 16.04 9.89
CA ASN A 206 -17.43 15.49 9.57
C ASN A 206 -18.34 16.39 8.72
N ASP A 207 -18.11 17.71 8.74
CA ASP A 207 -18.85 18.70 7.93
C ASP A 207 -18.28 18.85 6.51
N GLY A 208 -17.23 18.11 6.16
CA GLY A 208 -16.55 18.24 4.87
C GLY A 208 -15.60 19.43 4.80
N LYS A 209 -15.23 20.05 5.92
CA LYS A 209 -14.29 21.17 5.92
C LYS A 209 -12.86 20.67 5.99
N LEU A 210 -12.02 21.07 5.03
CA LEU A 210 -10.57 20.90 5.12
C LEU A 210 -10.05 21.67 6.34
N GLN A 211 -9.27 20.99 7.18
CA GLN A 211 -8.76 21.54 8.43
C GLN A 211 -7.36 22.14 8.21
N SER A 212 -7.13 23.34 8.77
CA SER A 212 -5.80 23.94 8.85
C SER A 212 -5.14 23.50 10.15
N LEU A 213 -4.57 22.29 10.14
CA LEU A 213 -3.88 21.71 11.28
C LEU A 213 -2.36 21.82 11.10
N PRO A 214 -1.60 22.13 12.16
CA PRO A 214 -0.14 21.98 12.15
C PRO A 214 0.34 20.55 11.86
N GLN A 215 -0.55 19.56 11.88
CA GLN A 215 -0.32 18.16 11.59
C GLN A 215 -0.58 17.80 10.12
N SER A 216 -1.18 18.70 9.34
CA SER A 216 -1.30 18.55 7.89
C SER A 216 0.07 18.75 7.23
N SER A 217 0.20 18.28 5.98
CA SER A 217 1.35 18.54 5.12
C SER A 217 0.89 18.64 3.68
N SER A 218 1.21 19.73 2.99
CA SER A 218 1.01 19.90 1.54
C SER A 218 2.16 19.32 0.71
N TRP A 219 3.26 18.96 1.39
CA TRP A 219 4.47 18.40 0.81
C TRP A 219 5.27 17.62 1.86
N GLY A 220 5.20 16.29 1.85
CA GLY A 220 5.81 15.45 2.87
C GLY A 220 7.10 14.74 2.45
N CYS A 221 7.03 13.41 2.33
CA CYS A 221 8.12 12.55 1.88
C CYS A 221 8.33 12.79 0.36
N SER A 222 9.46 13.40 0.01
CA SER A 222 9.85 13.67 -1.39
C SER A 222 9.72 12.39 -2.24
N HIS A 223 9.16 12.53 -3.45
CA HIS A 223 9.05 11.50 -4.50
C HIS A 223 8.72 10.09 -3.99
N ASN A 224 7.46 9.93 -3.57
CA ASN A 224 7.07 8.77 -2.80
C ASN A 224 6.82 7.51 -3.66
N THR A 225 7.44 6.40 -3.25
CA THR A 225 7.35 5.07 -3.88
C THR A 225 6.41 4.09 -3.17
N GLY A 226 5.80 4.53 -2.07
CA GLY A 226 4.79 3.86 -1.26
C GLY A 226 4.47 4.64 0.03
N ILE A 227 3.19 4.88 0.30
CA ILE A 227 2.67 5.40 1.57
C ILE A 227 1.88 4.32 2.30
N ALA A 228 1.74 4.48 3.61
CA ALA A 228 0.75 3.75 4.39
C ALA A 228 0.20 4.66 5.48
N PHE A 229 -1.09 4.55 5.76
CA PHE A 229 -1.77 5.46 6.66
C PHE A 229 -2.80 4.74 7.50
N GLU A 230 -2.91 5.09 8.78
CA GLU A 230 -3.86 4.42 9.66
C GLU A 230 -4.40 5.39 10.72
N ALA A 231 -5.69 5.25 11.02
CA ALA A 231 -6.40 6.10 11.94
C ALA A 231 -5.76 6.09 13.34
N ALA A 232 -5.88 7.23 14.02
CA ALA A 232 -5.53 7.38 15.42
C ALA A 232 -6.61 8.18 16.15
N SER A 233 -6.57 8.18 17.48
CA SER A 233 -7.49 8.95 18.33
C SER A 233 -7.47 10.46 18.05
N ALA A 234 -6.36 10.99 17.53
CA ALA A 234 -6.18 12.38 17.14
C ALA A 234 -5.10 12.52 16.04
N ALA A 235 -5.14 13.61 15.28
CA ALA A 235 -4.05 13.98 14.37
C ALA A 235 -2.73 14.24 15.13
N PRO A 236 -1.54 14.01 14.53
CA PRO A 236 -1.37 13.34 13.24
C PRO A 236 -1.75 11.86 13.38
N PHE A 237 -2.32 11.27 12.33
CA PHE A 237 -2.58 9.84 12.26
C PHE A 237 -1.29 9.06 11.97
N ALA A 238 -1.29 7.74 12.19
CA ALA A 238 -0.12 6.92 11.96
C ALA A 238 0.21 6.91 10.46
N SER A 239 1.47 7.14 10.11
CA SER A 239 1.88 7.33 8.73
C SER A 239 3.28 6.79 8.49
N VAL A 240 3.44 6.14 7.35
CA VAL A 240 4.71 5.61 6.86
C VAL A 240 4.91 6.07 5.42
N CYS A 241 6.14 6.44 5.07
CA CYS A 241 6.52 6.70 3.69
C CYS A 241 7.82 5.99 3.31
N ALA A 242 7.89 5.53 2.07
CA ALA A 242 9.12 5.18 1.40
C ALA A 242 9.59 6.39 0.56
N GLU A 243 10.84 6.79 0.73
CA GLU A 243 11.43 7.91 0.00
C GLU A 243 12.39 7.45 -1.10
N ASP A 244 12.86 8.40 -1.92
CA ASP A 244 13.57 8.15 -3.17
C ASP A 244 15.10 7.95 -3.08
N HIS A 245 15.66 7.88 -1.87
CA HIS A 245 17.10 7.81 -1.60
C HIS A 245 17.58 6.59 -0.80
N GLY A 246 16.72 5.86 -0.09
CA GLY A 246 17.21 4.68 0.64
C GLY A 246 16.46 4.24 1.88
N ALA A 247 15.29 4.77 2.22
CA ALA A 247 14.67 4.51 3.51
C ALA A 247 13.15 4.47 3.51
N ILE A 248 12.63 3.74 4.50
CA ILE A 248 11.23 3.77 4.91
C ILE A 248 11.16 4.45 6.28
N TRP A 249 10.30 5.44 6.42
CA TRP A 249 10.17 6.29 7.59
C TRP A 249 8.82 6.14 8.25
N LEU A 250 8.80 5.95 9.56
CA LEU A 250 7.65 6.28 10.40
C LEU A 250 7.62 7.80 10.52
N ASN A 251 6.83 8.45 9.66
CA ASN A 251 6.86 9.89 9.46
C ASN A 251 5.71 10.63 10.18
N THR A 252 5.09 10.02 11.20
CA THR A 252 3.89 10.58 11.85
C THR A 252 4.07 11.99 12.43
N ASP A 253 5.15 12.23 13.18
CA ASP A 253 5.33 13.54 13.81
C ASP A 253 5.87 14.58 12.81
N THR A 254 6.72 14.15 11.89
CA THR A 254 7.48 15.03 10.99
C THR A 254 6.82 15.24 9.63
N ARG A 255 5.91 14.32 9.24
CA ARG A 255 5.28 14.18 7.92
C ARG A 255 6.27 14.32 6.77
N SER A 256 7.51 13.88 6.99
CA SER A 256 8.65 14.01 6.07
C SER A 256 9.68 12.90 6.35
N MET A 257 10.74 12.85 5.55
CA MET A 257 11.88 11.93 5.69
C MET A 257 12.80 12.19 6.91
N ASN A 258 12.31 12.92 7.91
CA ASN A 258 13.00 13.20 9.18
C ASN A 258 12.42 12.39 10.35
N GLY A 259 11.56 11.41 10.07
CA GLY A 259 10.90 10.58 11.08
C GLY A 259 11.80 9.53 11.72
N ILE A 260 11.19 8.49 12.31
CA ILE A 260 11.94 7.34 12.79
C ILE A 260 12.18 6.39 11.62
N LYS A 261 13.45 6.05 11.35
CA LYS A 261 13.80 5.18 10.23
C LYS A 261 13.38 3.73 10.54
N ILE A 262 12.43 3.17 9.78
CA ILE A 262 11.97 1.78 9.90
C ILE A 262 12.98 0.83 9.27
N ALA A 263 13.37 1.13 8.03
CA ALA A 263 14.26 0.30 7.23
C ALA A 263 15.13 1.17 6.33
N ASN A 264 16.35 0.67 6.05
CA ASN A 264 17.07 1.08 4.86
C ASN A 264 16.62 0.17 3.71
N GLU A 265 16.53 0.72 2.50
CA GLU A 265 16.18 0.04 1.27
C GLU A 265 17.18 0.43 0.18
N ASN A 266 17.39 -0.46 -0.79
CA ASN A 266 18.13 -0.09 -1.99
C ASN A 266 17.21 0.69 -2.92
N VAL A 267 17.58 1.93 -3.25
CA VAL A 267 16.76 2.84 -4.06
C VAL A 267 17.57 3.42 -5.22
N THR A 268 16.92 3.68 -6.35
CA THR A 268 17.54 4.37 -7.49
C THR A 268 16.52 5.33 -8.11
N ASN A 269 16.64 6.63 -7.86
CA ASN A 269 15.82 7.69 -8.48
C ASN A 269 14.30 7.46 -8.32
N GLY A 270 13.83 7.19 -7.09
CA GLY A 270 12.42 6.87 -6.82
C GLY A 270 11.99 5.48 -7.27
N VAL A 271 12.95 4.57 -7.46
CA VAL A 271 12.69 3.14 -7.64
C VAL A 271 13.15 2.45 -6.37
N SER A 272 12.25 1.89 -5.56
CA SER A 272 12.59 1.27 -4.27
C SER A 272 12.03 -0.14 -4.08
N GLY A 273 11.72 -0.85 -5.17
CA GLY A 273 11.13 -2.19 -5.10
C GLY A 273 9.64 -2.23 -4.77
N GLU A 274 8.93 -1.10 -4.91
CA GLU A 274 7.48 -1.00 -4.65
C GLU A 274 7.07 -1.53 -3.25
N PRO A 275 7.66 -1.03 -2.15
CA PRO A 275 7.53 -1.62 -0.82
C PRO A 275 6.07 -1.73 -0.35
N MET A 276 5.22 -0.77 -0.73
CA MET A 276 3.79 -0.76 -0.42
C MET A 276 2.90 -1.17 -1.62
N GLY A 277 3.49 -1.70 -2.70
CA GLY A 277 2.79 -2.20 -3.90
C GLY A 277 2.74 -1.24 -5.11
N GLY A 278 3.50 -0.13 -5.07
CA GLY A 278 3.76 0.74 -6.23
C GLY A 278 2.55 1.59 -6.65
N MET A 279 2.33 1.76 -7.96
CA MET A 279 1.31 2.67 -8.55
C MET A 279 -0.16 2.38 -8.16
N SER A 280 -0.44 1.24 -7.53
CA SER A 280 -1.75 0.91 -6.94
C SER A 280 -1.63 0.61 -5.46
N GLY A 281 -0.42 0.64 -4.91
CA GLY A 281 -0.08 0.11 -3.62
C GLY A 281 0.29 1.20 -2.63
N SER A 282 -0.65 1.43 -1.74
CA SER A 282 -0.50 2.13 -0.47
C SER A 282 -1.69 1.82 0.44
N TYR A 283 -2.20 0.60 0.38
CA TYR A 283 -3.38 0.20 1.14
C TYR A 283 -3.07 -1.04 1.94
N SER A 284 -3.61 -1.11 3.16
CA SER A 284 -3.41 -2.27 4.02
C SER A 284 -1.94 -2.67 4.16
N ASN A 285 -1.03 -1.70 4.22
CA ASN A 285 0.37 -1.94 4.57
C ASN A 285 0.66 -1.57 6.02
N LEU A 286 -0.21 -0.75 6.64
CA LEU A 286 -0.21 -0.38 8.04
C LEU A 286 -1.59 -0.71 8.61
N ALA A 287 -1.66 -1.37 9.76
CA ALA A 287 -2.91 -1.72 10.43
C ALA A 287 -2.89 -1.33 11.90
N ALA A 288 -3.98 -0.74 12.38
CA ALA A 288 -4.20 -0.44 13.78
C ALA A 288 -4.53 -1.71 14.56
N LEU A 289 -4.01 -1.80 15.78
CA LEU A 289 -4.22 -2.88 16.74
C LEU A 289 -4.76 -2.31 18.05
N ASP A 290 -5.24 -3.20 18.92
CA ASP A 290 -5.76 -2.79 20.22
C ASP A 290 -4.70 -2.05 21.04
N GLY A 291 -5.13 -1.08 21.83
CA GLY A 291 -4.26 -0.30 22.72
C GLY A 291 -3.40 0.75 22.02
N GLY A 292 -3.72 1.15 20.79
CA GLY A 292 -3.00 2.19 20.05
C GLY A 292 -1.67 1.73 19.45
N ARG A 293 -1.53 0.42 19.26
CA ARG A 293 -0.38 -0.22 18.60
C ARG A 293 -0.65 -0.35 17.11
N TYR A 294 0.41 -0.52 16.33
CA TYR A 294 0.30 -0.71 14.89
C TYR A 294 1.27 -1.78 14.39
N ILE A 295 0.94 -2.39 13.25
CA ILE A 295 1.84 -3.25 12.50
C ILE A 295 1.94 -2.74 11.07
N PHE A 296 3.17 -2.65 10.58
CA PHE A 296 3.52 -2.32 9.21
C PHE A 296 4.12 -3.56 8.53
N ALA A 297 3.69 -3.88 7.32
CA ALA A 297 4.21 -4.99 6.52
C ALA A 297 4.50 -4.54 5.09
N TRP A 298 5.65 -4.94 4.56
CA TRP A 298 6.11 -4.55 3.22
C TRP A 298 6.94 -5.63 2.55
N GLN A 299 7.10 -5.50 1.24
CA GLN A 299 8.07 -6.28 0.47
C GLN A 299 9.42 -5.56 0.46
N SER A 300 10.51 -6.27 0.75
CA SER A 300 11.84 -5.67 0.88
C SER A 300 12.93 -6.55 0.27
N ARG A 301 13.94 -5.91 -0.31
CA ARG A 301 15.17 -6.57 -0.74
C ARG A 301 16.23 -6.65 0.36
N GLY A 302 15.95 -6.05 1.51
CA GLY A 302 16.90 -5.89 2.61
C GLY A 302 18.04 -4.94 2.25
N ALA A 303 18.85 -4.61 3.26
CA ALA A 303 19.91 -3.62 3.14
C ALA A 303 21.22 -4.12 3.76
N VAL A 304 22.29 -4.03 2.98
CA VAL A 304 23.68 -4.29 3.39
C VAL A 304 24.59 -3.20 2.85
N ASN A 305 25.80 -3.12 3.41
CA ASN A 305 26.86 -2.19 2.98
C ASN A 305 26.38 -0.74 2.92
N LEU A 306 26.17 -0.12 4.08
CA LEU A 306 25.76 1.27 4.14
C LEU A 306 26.88 2.20 3.67
N THR A 307 26.61 2.97 2.63
CA THR A 307 27.52 3.97 2.07
C THR A 307 26.94 5.38 2.26
N PRO A 308 27.76 6.44 2.20
CA PRO A 308 27.23 7.80 2.26
C PRO A 308 26.24 8.06 1.12
N ASP A 309 25.13 8.74 1.40
CA ASP A 309 24.35 9.42 0.36
C ASP A 309 24.89 10.85 0.19
N SER A 310 25.82 11.04 -0.74
CA SER A 310 26.41 12.35 -0.99
C SER A 310 25.42 13.38 -1.56
N TRP A 311 24.28 12.95 -2.09
CA TRP A 311 23.27 13.86 -2.65
C TRP A 311 22.41 14.45 -1.55
N MET A 312 21.97 13.62 -0.60
CA MET A 312 21.23 14.06 0.58
C MET A 312 22.11 14.78 1.61
N GLY A 313 23.41 14.48 1.61
CA GLY A 313 24.39 15.07 2.52
C GLY A 313 24.60 14.26 3.80
N ASP A 314 25.26 14.89 4.77
CA ASP A 314 25.72 14.21 5.98
C ASP A 314 24.55 13.61 6.79
N GLY A 315 24.71 12.36 7.23
CA GLY A 315 23.72 11.63 8.02
C GLY A 315 22.79 10.72 7.20
N PHE A 316 22.77 10.86 5.87
CA PHE A 316 22.03 9.98 4.99
C PHE A 316 22.91 8.86 4.42
N THR A 317 22.31 7.69 4.22
CA THR A 317 22.99 6.47 3.76
C THR A 317 22.25 5.84 2.60
N GLN A 318 23.00 5.33 1.64
CA GLN A 318 22.51 4.38 0.64
C GLN A 318 22.89 2.96 1.07
N ALA A 319 22.14 1.97 0.57
CA ALA A 319 22.39 0.56 0.83
C ALA A 319 22.46 -0.25 -0.46
N SER A 320 23.24 -1.32 -0.45
CA SER A 320 23.13 -2.41 -1.43
C SER A 320 22.00 -3.36 -1.02
N PRO A 321 21.30 -3.99 -1.98
CA PRO A 321 20.25 -4.94 -1.64
C PRO A 321 20.86 -6.21 -1.05
N ARG A 322 20.28 -6.73 0.04
CA ARG A 322 20.68 -8.02 0.62
C ARG A 322 20.34 -9.18 -0.31
N TRP A 323 19.18 -9.09 -0.97
CA TRP A 323 18.68 -10.04 -1.96
C TRP A 323 18.22 -9.30 -3.21
N LEU A 324 18.33 -9.93 -4.37
CA LEU A 324 17.72 -9.38 -5.59
C LEU A 324 16.20 -9.59 -5.63
N ASN A 325 15.71 -10.68 -5.04
CA ASN A 325 14.28 -10.91 -4.84
C ASN A 325 13.79 -10.20 -3.57
N HIS A 326 12.48 -9.96 -3.51
CA HIS A 326 11.85 -9.43 -2.31
C HIS A 326 11.55 -10.55 -1.30
N ASN A 327 11.59 -10.19 -0.03
CA ASN A 327 11.13 -10.95 1.13
C ASN A 327 10.08 -10.14 1.90
N VAL A 328 9.33 -10.81 2.77
CA VAL A 328 8.27 -10.19 3.57
C VAL A 328 8.86 -9.70 4.89
N ALA A 329 8.76 -8.39 5.12
CA ALA A 329 9.22 -7.73 6.32
C ALA A 329 8.04 -7.14 7.12
N ILE A 330 8.20 -7.09 8.43
CA ILE A 330 7.28 -6.41 9.35
C ILE A 330 8.02 -5.52 10.33
N ALA A 331 7.30 -4.50 10.81
CA ALA A 331 7.69 -3.65 11.92
C ALA A 331 6.45 -3.37 12.76
N THR A 332 6.60 -3.39 14.07
CA THR A 332 5.52 -3.10 15.01
C THR A 332 5.81 -1.77 15.72
N MET A 333 4.74 -1.10 16.11
CA MET A 333 4.78 0.21 16.72
C MET A 333 4.00 0.16 18.04
N ASP A 334 4.62 0.64 19.12
CA ASP A 334 3.98 0.77 20.43
C ASP A 334 3.00 1.94 20.47
N ALA A 335 3.17 2.91 19.57
CA ALA A 335 2.29 4.05 19.35
C ALA A 335 2.45 4.53 17.90
N LYS A 336 1.51 5.35 17.41
CA LYS A 336 1.52 5.91 16.05
C LYS A 336 2.85 6.57 15.62
N ASN A 337 3.68 7.01 16.57
CA ASN A 337 4.96 7.67 16.34
C ASN A 337 6.14 6.98 17.06
N LYS A 338 6.00 5.71 17.45
CA LYS A 338 7.03 4.99 18.21
C LYS A 338 7.14 3.52 17.78
N LEU A 339 8.31 3.13 17.28
CA LEU A 339 8.63 1.72 17.02
C LEU A 339 8.72 0.93 18.32
N ALA A 340 8.26 -0.32 18.30
CA ALA A 340 8.48 -1.27 19.38
C ALA A 340 9.93 -1.79 19.40
N GLY A 341 10.56 -1.85 18.21
CA GLY A 341 11.97 -2.19 18.04
C GLY A 341 12.88 -0.97 17.94
N LYS A 342 14.16 -1.21 17.64
CA LYS A 342 15.12 -0.15 17.31
C LYS A 342 14.83 0.41 15.91
N GLN A 343 15.15 1.68 15.72
CA GLN A 343 15.21 2.26 14.37
C GLN A 343 16.39 1.69 13.57
N ALA A 344 16.32 1.82 12.25
CA ALA A 344 17.40 1.41 11.35
C ALA A 344 18.67 2.21 11.58
N ILE A 345 19.82 1.54 11.50
CA ILE A 345 21.11 2.20 11.64
C ILE A 345 21.38 3.11 10.42
N SER A 346 22.12 4.20 10.65
CA SER A 346 22.55 5.14 9.60
C SER A 346 24.07 5.34 9.61
N THR A 347 24.81 4.35 10.12
CA THR A 347 26.26 4.41 10.24
C THR A 347 26.89 4.03 8.91
N VAL A 348 27.54 5.00 8.25
CA VAL A 348 28.38 4.75 7.08
C VAL A 348 29.44 3.69 7.39
N GLY A 349 29.61 2.73 6.48
CA GLY A 349 30.54 1.62 6.62
C GLY A 349 29.97 0.41 7.37
N ALA A 350 28.75 0.49 7.90
CA ALA A 350 28.12 -0.67 8.51
C ALA A 350 27.83 -1.77 7.47
N ALA A 351 28.20 -3.01 7.79
CA ALA A 351 28.02 -4.15 6.90
C ALA A 351 26.54 -4.55 6.74
N SER A 352 25.75 -4.43 7.81
CA SER A 352 24.31 -4.69 7.80
C SER A 352 23.54 -3.38 7.93
N GLY A 353 22.42 -3.22 7.22
CA GLY A 353 21.54 -2.05 7.29
C GLY A 353 20.12 -2.35 7.77
N ASP A 354 19.82 -3.61 8.08
CA ASP A 354 18.47 -4.11 8.31
C ASP A 354 18.37 -5.09 9.50
N ASP A 355 19.34 -5.09 10.42
CA ASP A 355 19.37 -6.00 11.59
C ASP A 355 18.14 -5.84 12.50
N GLN A 356 17.52 -4.66 12.50
CA GLN A 356 16.29 -4.38 13.26
C GLN A 356 15.01 -4.88 12.56
N VAL A 357 15.06 -5.19 11.27
CA VAL A 357 13.88 -5.61 10.49
C VAL A 357 13.48 -7.01 10.94
N ASN A 358 12.20 -7.17 11.27
CA ASN A 358 11.64 -8.49 11.53
C ASN A 358 11.16 -9.11 10.22
N TRP A 359 11.72 -10.25 9.86
CA TRP A 359 11.49 -10.91 8.58
C TRP A 359 10.57 -12.11 8.75
N LEU A 360 9.47 -12.14 8.01
CA LEU A 360 8.62 -13.34 7.92
C LEU A 360 9.19 -14.35 6.93
N THR A 361 9.92 -13.88 5.91
CA THR A 361 10.63 -14.74 4.95
C THR A 361 12.07 -14.27 4.75
N LYS A 362 12.97 -15.22 4.47
CA LYS A 362 14.41 -15.00 4.23
C LYS A 362 14.92 -15.98 3.17
N GLU A 363 14.32 -15.94 2.00
CA GLU A 363 14.55 -16.93 0.96
C GLU A 363 15.24 -16.28 -0.25
N SER A 364 16.27 -16.94 -0.77
CA SER A 364 16.84 -16.63 -2.07
C SER A 364 16.11 -17.42 -3.15
N GLY A 365 15.75 -16.78 -4.27
CA GLY A 365 15.14 -17.46 -5.41
C GLY A 365 13.61 -17.62 -5.36
N ILE A 366 12.94 -16.96 -4.40
CA ILE A 366 11.49 -16.76 -4.37
C ILE A 366 11.21 -15.27 -4.17
N ASP A 367 10.44 -14.66 -5.06
CA ASP A 367 10.06 -13.25 -4.94
C ASP A 367 8.73 -13.12 -4.20
N HIS A 368 8.69 -12.28 -3.17
CA HIS A 368 7.52 -12.03 -2.33
C HIS A 368 6.94 -10.66 -2.62
N ARG A 369 5.71 -10.62 -3.11
CA ARG A 369 5.13 -9.44 -3.72
C ARG A 369 3.79 -9.10 -3.11
N ASN A 370 3.37 -7.85 -3.28
CA ASN A 370 2.04 -7.38 -2.94
C ASN A 370 1.69 -7.72 -1.47
N VAL A 371 2.63 -7.40 -0.58
CA VAL A 371 2.50 -7.65 0.86
C VAL A 371 1.39 -6.75 1.41
N ARG A 372 0.45 -7.34 2.16
CA ARG A 372 -0.63 -6.63 2.87
C ARG A 372 -0.75 -7.14 4.30
N VAL A 373 -1.33 -6.33 5.16
CA VAL A 373 -1.60 -6.63 6.57
C VAL A 373 -2.97 -6.09 6.97
N ALA A 374 -3.68 -6.86 7.79
CA ALA A 374 -4.89 -6.43 8.46
C ALA A 374 -4.91 -6.94 9.89
N ALA A 375 -5.59 -6.20 10.78
CA ALA A 375 -5.83 -6.65 12.14
C ALA A 375 -6.68 -7.93 12.15
N ALA A 376 -6.39 -8.83 13.08
CA ALA A 376 -7.10 -10.09 13.27
C ALA A 376 -7.77 -10.19 14.65
N GLY A 377 -7.86 -9.06 15.35
CA GLY A 377 -8.36 -8.92 16.72
C GLY A 377 -7.24 -8.91 17.77
N GLY A 378 -7.37 -8.09 18.81
CA GLY A 378 -6.34 -8.00 19.85
C GLY A 378 -5.03 -7.45 19.32
N GLN A 379 -3.95 -8.19 19.56
CA GLN A 379 -2.60 -7.92 19.04
C GLN A 379 -2.29 -8.76 17.79
N LEU A 380 -3.26 -9.50 17.25
CA LEU A 380 -3.03 -10.36 16.11
C LEU A 380 -3.22 -9.61 14.80
N ALA A 381 -2.44 -9.98 13.80
CA ALA A 381 -2.57 -9.50 12.43
C ALA A 381 -2.34 -10.63 11.44
N VAL A 382 -3.03 -10.57 10.29
CA VAL A 382 -2.77 -11.44 9.15
C VAL A 382 -1.93 -10.68 8.15
N VAL A 383 -0.76 -11.21 7.80
CA VAL A 383 0.09 -10.72 6.72
C VAL A 383 -0.07 -11.63 5.52
N THR A 384 -0.39 -11.09 4.35
CA THR A 384 -0.56 -11.82 3.09
C THR A 384 0.45 -11.38 2.05
N TRP A 385 0.84 -12.27 1.14
CA TRP A 385 1.71 -11.95 0.00
C TRP A 385 1.48 -12.92 -1.17
N GLU A 386 1.95 -12.54 -2.34
CA GLU A 386 2.03 -13.36 -3.54
C GLU A 386 3.45 -13.86 -3.76
N GLN A 387 3.63 -15.12 -4.14
CA GLN A 387 4.95 -15.69 -4.44
C GLN A 387 5.17 -15.90 -5.93
N LEU A 388 6.38 -15.58 -6.38
CA LEU A 388 6.90 -15.97 -7.68
C LEU A 388 8.09 -16.92 -7.53
N THR A 389 8.03 -18.03 -8.25
CA THR A 389 9.13 -18.98 -8.40
C THR A 389 9.99 -18.65 -9.61
N SER A 390 11.25 -19.05 -9.54
CA SER A 390 12.27 -18.76 -10.57
C SER A 390 12.33 -17.28 -10.96
N PRO A 391 12.41 -16.36 -9.97
CA PRO A 391 12.32 -14.95 -10.24
C PRO A 391 13.54 -14.46 -11.02
N LYS A 392 13.32 -13.56 -11.96
CA LYS A 392 14.37 -12.77 -12.62
C LYS A 392 14.22 -11.34 -12.17
N CYS A 393 15.14 -10.92 -11.32
CA CYS A 393 15.16 -9.61 -10.69
C CYS A 393 16.36 -8.82 -11.20
N GLU A 394 16.13 -7.57 -11.57
CA GLU A 394 17.20 -6.66 -11.97
C GLU A 394 17.96 -6.15 -10.73
N PRO A 395 19.26 -5.79 -10.86
CA PRO A 395 20.02 -5.15 -9.79
C PRO A 395 19.42 -3.80 -9.37
N VAL A 396 18.95 -3.00 -10.33
CA VAL A 396 18.11 -1.84 -10.05
C VAL A 396 16.85 -2.37 -9.34
N PRO A 397 16.38 -1.72 -8.26
CA PRO A 397 15.28 -2.20 -7.40
C PRO A 397 13.89 -2.19 -8.07
N LEU A 398 13.78 -2.80 -9.24
CA LEU A 398 12.58 -3.00 -10.03
C LEU A 398 11.84 -4.27 -9.58
N SER A 399 10.56 -4.39 -9.92
CA SER A 399 9.81 -5.64 -9.69
C SER A 399 10.42 -6.80 -10.50
N CYS A 400 10.36 -8.02 -9.95
CA CYS A 400 10.86 -9.21 -10.64
C CYS A 400 9.83 -9.75 -11.64
N THR A 401 10.28 -10.51 -12.63
CA THR A 401 9.40 -11.43 -13.37
C THR A 401 9.54 -12.83 -12.78
N GLY A 402 8.57 -13.72 -13.02
CA GLY A 402 8.62 -15.10 -12.52
C GLY A 402 7.34 -15.85 -12.78
N THR A 403 7.24 -17.06 -12.23
CA THR A 403 6.03 -17.88 -12.30
C THR A 403 5.26 -17.78 -10.99
N PHE A 404 4.04 -17.26 -11.05
CA PHE A 404 3.15 -17.20 -9.89
C PHE A 404 2.92 -18.60 -9.30
N SER A 405 3.32 -18.78 -8.05
CA SER A 405 3.24 -20.06 -7.33
C SER A 405 2.08 -20.12 -6.34
N GLY A 406 1.53 -18.97 -5.95
CA GLY A 406 0.33 -18.87 -5.12
C GLY A 406 0.35 -17.65 -4.21
N THR A 407 -0.76 -17.49 -3.50
CA THR A 407 -0.92 -16.50 -2.42
C THR A 407 -0.70 -17.18 -1.08
N PHE A 408 -0.10 -16.48 -0.14
CA PHE A 408 0.23 -16.97 1.19
C PHE A 408 -0.29 -16.04 2.26
N ALA A 409 -0.52 -16.60 3.45
CA ALA A 409 -0.87 -15.84 4.65
C ALA A 409 -0.12 -16.35 5.89
N GLN A 410 0.24 -15.43 6.77
CA GLN A 410 0.86 -15.69 8.07
C GLN A 410 0.11 -14.92 9.14
N LEU A 411 -0.28 -15.61 10.22
CA LEU A 411 -0.75 -14.95 11.44
C LEU A 411 0.45 -14.48 12.25
N VAL A 412 0.41 -13.26 12.73
CA VAL A 412 1.46 -12.61 13.51
C VAL A 412 0.86 -12.11 14.81
N ASP A 413 1.49 -12.44 15.94
CA ASP A 413 1.29 -11.72 17.20
C ASP A 413 2.22 -10.51 17.18
N ALA A 414 1.65 -9.32 17.09
CA ALA A 414 2.36 -8.05 17.00
C ALA A 414 2.78 -7.47 18.36
N THR A 415 2.73 -8.28 19.43
CA THR A 415 3.35 -7.94 20.72
C THR A 415 4.87 -7.81 20.56
N GLY A 416 5.47 -6.83 21.25
CA GLY A 416 6.91 -6.53 21.09
C GLY A 416 7.24 -6.21 19.64
N THR A 417 8.28 -6.84 19.08
CA THR A 417 8.71 -6.70 17.67
C THR A 417 7.94 -7.57 16.69
N GLY A 418 6.96 -8.36 17.15
CA GLY A 418 6.21 -9.30 16.35
C GLY A 418 6.79 -10.72 16.35
N SER A 419 5.94 -11.73 16.36
CA SER A 419 6.30 -13.14 16.20
C SER A 419 5.25 -13.90 15.40
N THR A 420 5.65 -14.94 14.68
CA THR A 420 4.73 -15.76 13.90
C THR A 420 3.91 -16.68 14.81
N VAL A 421 2.63 -16.82 14.50
CA VAL A 421 1.73 -17.81 15.11
C VAL A 421 1.53 -18.95 14.11
N GLY A 422 2.30 -20.02 14.29
CA GLY A 422 2.35 -21.13 13.35
C GLY A 422 3.11 -20.81 12.05
N ALA A 423 2.99 -21.69 11.07
CA ALA A 423 3.64 -21.53 9.76
C ALA A 423 2.76 -20.78 8.77
N ALA A 424 3.39 -20.21 7.74
CA ALA A 424 2.70 -19.60 6.63
C ALA A 424 1.87 -20.65 5.87
N VAL A 425 0.66 -20.26 5.46
CA VAL A 425 -0.27 -21.12 4.74
C VAL A 425 -0.30 -20.72 3.28
N ASN A 426 -0.18 -21.70 2.38
CA ASN A 426 -0.44 -21.51 0.96
C ASN A 426 -1.94 -21.55 0.69
N LEU A 427 -2.49 -20.43 0.20
CA LEU A 427 -3.89 -20.24 -0.16
C LEU A 427 -4.22 -20.72 -1.59
N GLY A 428 -3.21 -21.12 -2.36
CA GLY A 428 -3.34 -21.59 -3.73
C GLY A 428 -3.13 -20.49 -4.77
N LYS A 429 -3.34 -20.86 -6.04
CA LYS A 429 -3.16 -19.98 -7.21
C LYS A 429 -4.45 -19.31 -7.68
N ASP A 430 -5.58 -19.73 -7.14
CA ASP A 430 -6.90 -19.25 -7.56
C ASP A 430 -7.33 -17.98 -6.78
N VAL A 431 -6.51 -17.55 -5.82
CA VAL A 431 -6.71 -16.34 -5.02
C VAL A 431 -5.50 -15.44 -5.19
N THR A 432 -5.76 -14.14 -5.35
CA THR A 432 -4.75 -13.06 -5.39
C THR A 432 -5.14 -11.98 -4.39
N VAL A 433 -4.23 -11.03 -4.11
CA VAL A 433 -4.46 -9.95 -3.13
C VAL A 433 -4.67 -8.61 -3.84
N SER A 434 -5.73 -8.48 -4.64
CA SER A 434 -5.87 -7.33 -5.56
C SER A 434 -6.58 -6.09 -5.00
N GLY A 435 -7.17 -6.16 -3.81
CA GLY A 435 -7.87 -5.02 -3.19
C GLY A 435 -7.63 -4.92 -1.69
N ASP A 436 -8.21 -3.89 -1.07
CA ASP A 436 -7.99 -3.57 0.34
C ASP A 436 -8.49 -4.74 1.23
N ILE A 437 -7.67 -5.13 2.21
CA ILE A 437 -7.97 -6.21 3.14
C ILE A 437 -8.54 -5.62 4.43
N VAL A 438 -9.66 -6.18 4.88
CA VAL A 438 -10.45 -5.65 6.01
C VAL A 438 -10.85 -6.75 6.98
N THR A 439 -11.12 -6.37 8.22
CA THR A 439 -11.59 -7.29 9.27
C THR A 439 -13.11 -7.25 9.36
N ILE A 440 -13.77 -8.41 9.24
CA ILE A 440 -15.23 -8.60 9.38
C ILE A 440 -15.47 -9.64 10.46
N GLY A 441 -15.80 -9.19 11.68
CA GLY A 441 -15.88 -10.07 12.84
C GLY A 441 -14.54 -10.76 13.10
N SER A 442 -14.51 -12.09 13.12
CA SER A 442 -13.29 -12.91 13.28
C SER A 442 -12.64 -13.33 11.96
N LYS A 443 -12.95 -12.61 10.86
CA LYS A 443 -12.43 -12.91 9.53
C LYS A 443 -11.65 -11.73 8.98
N VAL A 444 -10.60 -12.04 8.26
CA VAL A 444 -9.89 -11.08 7.42
C VAL A 444 -10.27 -11.35 5.97
N CYS A 445 -10.89 -10.39 5.30
CA CYS A 445 -11.48 -10.56 3.98
C CYS A 445 -10.98 -9.52 2.97
N TRP A 446 -10.91 -9.89 1.70
CA TRP A 446 -10.54 -8.97 0.62
C TRP A 446 -11.23 -9.36 -0.71
N PRO A 447 -11.52 -8.39 -1.59
CA PRO A 447 -11.99 -8.65 -2.93
C PRO A 447 -10.84 -9.10 -3.84
N PHE A 448 -11.14 -9.99 -4.79
CA PHE A 448 -10.22 -10.30 -5.87
C PHE A 448 -10.91 -10.68 -7.17
N VAL A 449 -10.21 -10.48 -8.29
CA VAL A 449 -10.68 -10.96 -9.59
C VAL A 449 -10.13 -12.36 -9.84
N LYS A 450 -11.02 -13.31 -10.13
CA LYS A 450 -10.64 -14.66 -10.53
C LYS A 450 -10.00 -14.62 -11.92
N GLN A 451 -8.68 -14.78 -11.95
CA GLN A 451 -7.90 -14.75 -13.18
C GLN A 451 -6.61 -15.56 -13.04
N THR A 452 -6.05 -16.00 -14.16
CA THR A 452 -4.67 -16.48 -14.17
C THR A 452 -3.73 -15.29 -14.06
N TRP A 453 -3.01 -15.21 -12.94
CA TRP A 453 -2.02 -14.16 -12.72
C TRP A 453 -0.71 -14.45 -13.45
N ASP A 454 -0.38 -13.62 -14.44
CA ASP A 454 0.83 -13.72 -15.26
C ASP A 454 1.64 -12.44 -15.14
N ILE A 455 2.86 -12.58 -14.64
CA ILE A 455 3.81 -11.48 -14.42
C ILE A 455 5.13 -11.70 -15.17
N SER A 456 5.11 -12.55 -16.19
CA SER A 456 6.29 -12.90 -16.99
C SER A 456 6.73 -11.79 -17.94
N ARG A 457 5.86 -10.81 -18.22
CA ARG A 457 6.10 -9.73 -19.20
C ARG A 457 5.26 -8.48 -18.93
N PRO A 458 5.67 -7.31 -19.47
CA PRO A 458 4.90 -6.08 -19.36
C PRO A 458 3.47 -6.22 -19.88
N LYS A 459 2.51 -5.66 -19.15
CA LYS A 459 1.09 -5.67 -19.46
C LYS A 459 0.38 -4.50 -18.77
N SER A 460 -0.19 -3.60 -19.56
CA SER A 460 -0.81 -2.36 -19.06
C SER A 460 -2.32 -2.45 -18.79
N SER A 461 -2.95 -3.55 -19.18
CA SER A 461 -4.39 -3.79 -19.06
C SER A 461 -4.70 -5.29 -19.08
N GLY A 462 -5.75 -5.69 -18.39
CA GLY A 462 -6.27 -7.04 -18.28
C GLY A 462 -7.45 -7.26 -19.19
N THR A 463 -8.08 -8.44 -19.05
CA THR A 463 -9.39 -8.69 -19.64
C THR A 463 -10.42 -8.04 -18.71
N PRO A 464 -11.25 -7.10 -19.20
CA PRO A 464 -12.28 -6.51 -18.37
C PRO A 464 -13.26 -7.56 -17.84
N VAL A 465 -13.61 -7.45 -16.56
CA VAL A 465 -14.54 -8.36 -15.86
C VAL A 465 -15.78 -7.62 -15.41
N THR A 466 -16.87 -8.36 -15.18
CA THR A 466 -18.14 -7.82 -14.66
C THR A 466 -18.52 -8.46 -13.32
N LYS A 467 -17.60 -9.22 -12.71
CA LYS A 467 -17.78 -9.88 -11.43
C LYS A 467 -16.53 -9.76 -10.57
N MET A 468 -16.74 -9.82 -9.26
CA MET A 468 -15.69 -9.81 -8.24
C MET A 468 -15.91 -10.99 -7.28
N SER A 469 -14.83 -11.66 -6.93
CA SER A 469 -14.78 -12.71 -5.89
C SER A 469 -14.31 -12.13 -4.56
N PHE A 470 -14.50 -12.87 -3.48
CA PHE A 470 -14.01 -12.51 -2.15
C PHE A 470 -13.32 -13.70 -1.48
N ALA A 471 -12.20 -13.44 -0.83
CA ALA A 471 -11.50 -14.40 0.02
C ALA A 471 -11.61 -13.95 1.47
N CYS A 472 -11.82 -14.89 2.39
CA CYS A 472 -11.87 -14.63 3.83
C CYS A 472 -11.08 -15.69 4.59
N LEU A 473 -10.18 -15.25 5.46
CA LEU A 473 -9.44 -16.07 6.41
C LEU A 473 -10.07 -15.96 7.79
N THR A 474 -10.46 -17.09 8.37
CA THR A 474 -10.96 -17.17 9.76
C THR A 474 -9.77 -17.22 10.73
N THR A 475 -9.75 -16.33 11.72
CA THR A 475 -8.58 -16.10 12.61
C THR A 475 -8.76 -16.58 14.06
N ASP A 476 -9.95 -17.02 14.45
CA ASP A 476 -10.28 -17.47 15.81
C ASP A 476 -10.02 -18.97 16.07
N GLY A 477 -9.45 -19.70 15.11
CA GLY A 477 -9.18 -21.13 15.22
C GLY A 477 -10.39 -22.04 15.05
N THR A 478 -11.58 -21.49 14.85
CA THR A 478 -12.81 -22.25 14.62
C THR A 478 -12.94 -22.64 13.15
N ALA A 479 -11.86 -23.15 12.55
CA ALA A 479 -11.91 -23.66 11.18
C ALA A 479 -13.02 -24.72 11.11
N ALA A 480 -14.02 -24.48 10.26
CA ALA A 480 -15.07 -25.43 10.02
C ALA A 480 -14.43 -26.73 9.55
N LYS A 481 -14.75 -27.84 10.24
CA LYS A 481 -14.53 -29.18 9.69
C LYS A 481 -15.15 -29.16 8.30
N VAL A 482 -14.33 -29.40 7.27
CA VAL A 482 -14.81 -29.68 5.93
C VAL A 482 -15.59 -30.99 6.04
N GLU A 483 -16.90 -30.90 6.22
CA GLU A 483 -17.79 -32.01 5.88
C GLU A 483 -17.72 -32.13 4.36
N ALA A 484 -17.21 -33.27 3.90
CA ALA A 484 -17.29 -33.64 2.51
C ALA A 484 -18.78 -33.66 2.12
N GLU A 485 -19.22 -32.66 1.38
CA GLU A 485 -20.55 -32.67 0.77
C GLU A 485 -20.64 -33.88 -0.14
N THR A 486 -21.39 -34.88 0.32
CA THR A 486 -21.76 -36.04 -0.47
C THR A 486 -22.90 -35.59 -1.38
N PRO A 487 -22.82 -35.77 -2.71
CA PRO A 487 -23.85 -35.28 -3.60
C PRO A 487 -25.14 -36.08 -3.36
N THR A 488 -26.14 -35.43 -2.75
CA THR A 488 -27.49 -35.98 -2.63
C THR A 488 -28.25 -35.60 -3.90
N SER A 489 -28.30 -36.54 -4.84
CA SER A 489 -29.10 -36.44 -6.07
C SER A 489 -30.56 -36.75 -5.73
N GLU A 490 -31.41 -35.72 -5.71
CA GLU A 490 -32.86 -35.89 -5.80
C GLU A 490 -33.26 -36.10 -7.26
N ALA A 491 -33.80 -37.29 -7.56
CA ALA A 491 -34.43 -37.61 -8.82
C ALA A 491 -35.93 -37.28 -8.79
N PRO A 492 -36.52 -36.78 -9.88
CA PRO A 492 -37.93 -37.00 -10.16
C PRO A 492 -38.09 -38.16 -11.16
N ALA A 493 -39.06 -39.03 -10.85
CA ALA A 493 -39.45 -40.17 -11.65
C ALA A 493 -40.18 -39.77 -12.94
N SER A 494 -39.85 -40.40 -14.08
CA SER A 494 -40.85 -40.83 -15.08
C SER A 494 -40.32 -41.84 -16.11
N THR A 495 -40.92 -43.02 -16.07
CA THR A 495 -41.25 -44.02 -17.12
C THR A 495 -40.33 -44.39 -18.31
N THR A 496 -40.08 -45.70 -18.35
CA THR A 496 -40.03 -46.69 -19.48
C THR A 496 -38.74 -46.96 -20.27
N PRO A 497 -38.52 -48.23 -20.71
CA PRO A 497 -37.18 -48.80 -20.90
C PRO A 497 -36.85 -49.14 -22.37
N ALA A 498 -35.56 -49.15 -22.72
CA ALA A 498 -35.04 -49.95 -23.84
C ALA A 498 -33.53 -50.22 -23.76
N ALA A 499 -33.21 -51.52 -23.66
CA ALA A 499 -32.15 -52.27 -24.33
C ALA A 499 -30.66 -51.84 -24.29
N SER A 500 -29.86 -52.74 -23.69
CA SER A 500 -28.59 -53.33 -24.16
C SER A 500 -27.56 -52.48 -24.93
N ALA A 501 -26.34 -52.41 -24.40
CA ALA A 501 -25.23 -53.24 -24.89
C ALA A 501 -23.93 -53.00 -24.08
N THR A 502 -23.29 -54.12 -23.79
CA THR A 502 -21.96 -54.35 -23.22
C THR A 502 -20.85 -53.71 -24.08
N ALA A 503 -19.82 -53.13 -23.46
CA ALA A 503 -18.44 -53.27 -23.94
C ALA A 503 -17.42 -52.91 -22.84
N THR A 504 -16.51 -53.85 -22.66
CA THR A 504 -15.42 -53.95 -21.71
C THR A 504 -14.18 -53.18 -22.20
N GLU A 505 -13.27 -52.89 -21.27
CA GLU A 505 -11.81 -53.06 -21.42
C GLU A 505 -10.98 -52.00 -22.20
N THR A 506 -10.06 -51.31 -21.51
CA THR A 506 -8.64 -51.77 -21.35
C THR A 506 -7.71 -50.58 -21.04
N SER A 507 -6.87 -50.76 -20.03
CA SER A 507 -5.73 -49.91 -19.69
C SER A 507 -4.53 -50.19 -20.60
N ILE A 508 -3.76 -49.18 -20.98
CA ILE A 508 -2.41 -49.39 -21.50
C ILE A 508 -1.43 -48.54 -20.70
N ALA A 509 -0.54 -49.23 -20.00
CA ALA A 509 0.71 -48.73 -19.46
C ALA A 509 1.76 -48.74 -20.59
N GLU A 510 2.61 -47.72 -20.65
CA GLU A 510 3.81 -47.75 -21.49
C GLU A 510 5.06 -47.50 -20.62
N THR A 511 5.93 -48.51 -20.69
CA THR A 511 7.23 -48.66 -20.06
C THR A 511 8.32 -47.92 -20.84
N GLY A 512 9.37 -47.45 -20.13
CA GLY A 512 10.61 -46.87 -20.71
C GLY A 512 11.44 -47.86 -21.56
N PRO A 513 12.70 -47.53 -21.96
CA PRO A 513 13.81 -47.53 -20.97
C PRO A 513 15.05 -46.63 -21.26
N ALA A 514 15.94 -46.59 -20.24
CA ALA A 514 17.43 -46.58 -20.22
C ALA A 514 18.23 -45.46 -20.93
N ALA A 515 18.98 -44.59 -20.22
CA ALA A 515 20.23 -44.77 -19.44
C ALA A 515 21.52 -44.61 -20.27
N THR A 516 22.36 -43.63 -19.91
CA THR A 516 23.83 -43.70 -20.09
C THR A 516 24.54 -42.80 -19.07
N SER A 517 25.53 -43.38 -18.39
CA SER A 517 26.45 -42.76 -17.43
C SER A 517 27.78 -42.46 -18.11
N VAL A 518 28.47 -41.37 -17.73
CA VAL A 518 29.93 -41.21 -17.83
C VAL A 518 30.43 -40.30 -16.70
N ALA A 519 31.61 -40.64 -16.18
CA ALA A 519 32.22 -40.21 -14.94
C ALA A 519 33.07 -38.92 -14.98
N GLU A 520 33.41 -38.50 -13.76
CA GLU A 520 34.34 -37.48 -13.25
C GLU A 520 35.75 -37.45 -13.90
N PRO A 521 36.54 -36.38 -13.70
CA PRO A 521 37.47 -36.45 -12.56
C PRO A 521 37.73 -35.15 -11.76
N THR A 522 38.10 -35.44 -10.52
CA THR A 522 38.80 -34.74 -9.44
C THR A 522 39.95 -33.81 -9.85
N SER A 523 40.08 -32.67 -9.15
CA SER A 523 41.36 -31.94 -8.99
C SER A 523 41.38 -31.18 -7.66
N VAL A 524 42.51 -31.25 -6.96
CA VAL A 524 42.75 -30.88 -5.55
C VAL A 524 43.92 -29.90 -5.48
N ALA A 525 43.74 -28.79 -4.72
CA ALA A 525 44.74 -27.97 -3.96
C ALA A 525 45.89 -27.26 -4.73
N PRO A 526 46.57 -26.21 -4.17
CA PRO A 526 46.68 -25.85 -2.74
C PRO A 526 46.58 -24.36 -2.36
N GLU A 527 46.61 -24.15 -1.02
CA GLU A 527 46.83 -22.91 -0.25
C GLU A 527 48.00 -22.04 -0.74
N PRO A 528 48.04 -20.77 -0.25
CA PRO A 528 49.18 -20.45 0.60
C PRO A 528 48.85 -19.79 1.94
N THR A 529 49.72 -20.14 2.88
CA THR A 529 49.94 -19.66 4.25
C THR A 529 50.64 -18.29 4.29
N SER A 530 50.52 -17.62 5.46
CA SER A 530 51.34 -16.51 6.00
C SER A 530 51.06 -15.09 5.50
N ALA A 531 50.67 -14.18 6.40
CA ALA A 531 51.62 -13.56 7.32
C ALA A 531 50.90 -12.75 8.42
N GLU A 532 51.40 -12.94 9.63
CA GLU A 532 51.16 -12.20 10.86
C GLU A 532 51.73 -10.78 10.76
N SER A 533 50.99 -9.79 11.22
CA SER A 533 51.47 -8.42 11.46
C SER A 533 50.60 -7.75 12.53
N GLU A 534 51.02 -7.85 13.79
CA GLU A 534 50.92 -6.72 14.73
C GLU A 534 51.68 -5.51 14.12
N PRO A 535 51.30 -4.22 14.34
CA PRO A 535 51.25 -3.69 15.70
C PRO A 535 50.31 -2.49 15.97
N THR A 536 50.32 -2.11 17.25
CA THR A 536 50.23 -0.74 17.80
C THR A 536 48.85 -0.24 18.24
N SER A 537 48.68 -0.28 19.56
CA SER A 537 47.83 0.59 20.34
C SER A 537 48.11 2.06 20.03
N VAL A 538 47.09 2.82 19.61
CA VAL A 538 47.10 4.28 19.72
C VAL A 538 45.92 4.69 20.58
N ALA A 539 46.26 5.49 21.58
CA ALA A 539 45.39 5.97 22.62
C ALA A 539 44.19 6.76 22.09
N GLU A 540 43.07 6.49 22.75
CA GLU A 540 41.85 7.26 22.89
C GLU A 540 42.13 8.75 23.17
N PRO A 541 41.55 9.68 22.38
CA PRO A 541 41.33 11.04 22.84
C PRO A 541 39.93 11.17 23.43
N GLU A 542 39.88 11.70 24.65
CA GLU A 542 38.69 12.07 25.41
C GLU A 542 37.68 12.91 24.58
N PRO A 543 36.37 12.77 24.84
CA PRO A 543 35.36 13.59 24.18
C PRO A 543 35.47 15.04 24.65
N THR A 544 35.83 15.94 23.72
CA THR A 544 35.72 17.37 23.95
C THR A 544 34.24 17.74 23.91
N SER A 545 33.71 18.20 25.04
CA SER A 545 32.35 18.71 25.19
C SER A 545 32.14 19.92 24.27
N VAL A 546 31.38 19.73 23.18
CA VAL A 546 30.90 20.85 22.37
C VAL A 546 29.72 21.48 23.10
N ALA A 547 29.89 22.75 23.45
CA ALA A 547 28.91 23.58 24.11
C ALA A 547 27.66 23.75 23.24
N GLU A 548 26.51 23.57 23.88
CA GLU A 548 25.16 23.82 23.39
C GLU A 548 25.01 25.32 23.05
N PRO A 549 24.64 25.71 21.82
CA PRO A 549 24.33 27.10 21.52
C PRO A 549 22.99 27.48 22.15
N GLN A 550 23.03 28.47 23.05
CA GLN A 550 21.83 29.10 23.61
C GLN A 550 20.94 29.68 22.49
N PRO A 551 19.60 29.57 22.58
CA PRO A 551 18.71 30.21 21.63
C PRO A 551 18.74 31.73 21.81
N THR A 552 19.20 32.43 20.77
CA THR A 552 18.99 33.87 20.62
C THR A 552 17.51 34.17 20.48
N SER A 553 16.98 34.91 21.45
CA SER A 553 15.64 35.48 21.47
C SER A 553 15.44 36.36 20.24
N ILE A 554 14.51 35.96 19.36
CA ILE A 554 14.06 36.77 18.23
C ILE A 554 12.97 37.71 18.73
N VAL A 555 13.24 38.99 18.55
CA VAL A 555 12.39 40.14 18.81
C VAL A 555 11.15 40.08 17.93
N GLU A 556 9.99 40.09 18.56
CA GLU A 556 8.66 40.26 17.98
C GLU A 556 8.48 41.72 17.54
N PRO A 557 8.17 42.03 16.26
CA PRO A 557 7.72 43.35 15.89
C PRO A 557 6.22 43.49 16.16
N GLU A 558 5.93 44.37 17.10
CA GLU A 558 4.62 44.94 17.40
C GLU A 558 4.03 45.61 16.15
N VAL A 559 2.93 45.06 15.63
CA VAL A 559 2.16 45.67 14.53
C VAL A 559 0.83 46.18 15.10
N THR A 560 0.77 47.50 15.28
CA THR A 560 -0.45 48.27 15.56
C THR A 560 -1.52 48.09 14.46
N PRO A 561 -2.80 47.92 14.81
CA PRO A 561 -3.88 47.80 13.84
C PRO A 561 -4.35 49.18 13.36
N ALA A 562 -4.31 49.41 12.05
CA ALA A 562 -4.99 50.53 11.42
C ALA A 562 -6.43 50.15 11.09
N VAL A 563 -7.35 50.85 11.77
CA VAL A 563 -8.78 50.92 11.49
C VAL A 563 -9.00 51.56 10.12
N SER A 564 -9.85 50.96 9.28
CA SER A 564 -10.54 51.72 8.23
C SER A 564 -11.93 51.13 7.99
N GLU A 565 -12.88 52.05 8.01
CA GLU A 565 -14.32 51.83 8.05
C GLU A 565 -14.92 51.35 6.72
N THR A 566 -16.06 50.68 6.90
CA THR A 566 -17.14 50.33 5.98
C THR A 566 -17.56 51.42 4.98
N VAL A 567 -17.79 51.04 3.72
CA VAL A 567 -18.86 51.61 2.87
C VAL A 567 -19.51 50.52 2.01
N SER A 568 -20.84 50.63 1.92
CA SER A 568 -21.86 49.70 1.46
C SER A 568 -21.87 49.29 -0.04
N ALA A 569 -22.59 48.19 -0.27
CA ALA A 569 -23.11 47.67 -1.54
C ALA A 569 -24.00 48.66 -2.32
N PRO A 570 -24.35 48.32 -3.58
CA PRO A 570 -25.72 47.82 -3.79
C PRO A 570 -25.86 46.62 -4.73
N GLU A 571 -27.10 46.13 -4.76
CA GLU A 571 -27.69 44.89 -5.27
C GLU A 571 -27.67 44.63 -6.79
N ALA A 572 -27.65 43.33 -7.09
CA ALA A 572 -28.44 42.54 -8.04
C ALA A 572 -28.70 43.00 -9.49
N SER A 573 -28.40 42.10 -10.43
CA SER A 573 -29.43 41.68 -11.40
C SER A 573 -29.17 40.26 -11.91
N ALA A 574 -30.23 39.46 -11.90
CA ALA A 574 -30.33 38.12 -12.45
C ALA A 574 -30.36 38.14 -13.98
N THR A 575 -29.82 37.10 -14.63
CA THR A 575 -30.34 36.61 -15.91
C THR A 575 -30.03 35.12 -16.04
N GLU A 576 -31.08 34.33 -16.21
CA GLU A 576 -31.10 32.88 -16.48
C GLU A 576 -31.20 32.64 -18.01
N PRO A 577 -31.23 31.41 -18.55
CA PRO A 577 -30.25 30.91 -19.51
C PRO A 577 -30.81 30.74 -20.95
N ILE A 578 -29.92 30.52 -21.92
CA ILE A 578 -30.29 30.01 -23.25
C ILE A 578 -29.34 28.84 -23.63
N PRO A 579 -29.87 27.69 -24.08
CA PRO A 579 -29.11 26.50 -24.45
C PRO A 579 -28.67 26.56 -25.92
N SER A 580 -27.62 25.81 -26.31
CA SER A 580 -27.58 25.07 -27.59
C SER A 580 -26.34 24.20 -27.79
N SER A 581 -26.62 22.91 -27.96
CA SER A 581 -26.09 21.96 -28.96
C SER A 581 -24.57 21.72 -29.13
N VAL A 582 -24.17 20.52 -28.68
CA VAL A 582 -23.56 19.41 -29.45
C VAL A 582 -22.89 19.76 -30.79
N ALA A 583 -21.58 19.49 -30.86
CA ALA A 583 -20.94 18.96 -32.06
C ALA A 583 -19.81 18.00 -31.65
N ASP A 584 -20.06 16.71 -31.89
CA ASP A 584 -19.09 15.62 -31.86
C ASP A 584 -18.00 15.85 -32.91
N VAL A 585 -16.73 15.83 -32.50
CA VAL A 585 -15.61 15.54 -33.40
C VAL A 585 -14.72 14.50 -32.75
N SER A 586 -14.97 13.25 -33.14
CA SER A 586 -14.07 12.11 -32.96
C SER A 586 -12.71 12.42 -33.58
N SER A 587 -11.68 12.52 -32.74
CA SER A 587 -10.29 12.40 -33.20
C SER A 587 -9.57 11.33 -32.37
N THR A 588 -9.32 10.20 -33.01
CA THR A 588 -8.51 9.09 -32.51
C THR A 588 -7.04 9.48 -32.56
N ARG A 589 -6.50 10.03 -31.47
CA ARG A 589 -5.05 10.08 -31.24
C ARG A 589 -4.67 9.17 -30.08
N ARG A 590 -3.98 8.08 -30.43
CA ARG A 590 -3.30 7.18 -29.49
C ARG A 590 -2.36 8.02 -28.63
N HIS A 591 -2.65 8.10 -27.34
CA HIS A 591 -1.78 8.73 -26.37
C HIS A 591 -0.63 7.76 -26.05
N ARG A 592 0.56 8.12 -26.51
CA ARG A 592 1.83 7.48 -26.16
C ARG A 592 2.39 8.33 -25.01
N PRO A 593 2.65 7.79 -23.81
CA PRO A 593 3.31 8.57 -22.77
C PRO A 593 4.69 8.98 -23.28
N THR A 594 4.89 10.27 -23.52
CA THR A 594 6.18 10.83 -23.83
C THR A 594 7.04 10.78 -22.58
N ARG A 595 8.12 9.98 -22.65
CA ARG A 595 9.28 10.11 -21.78
C ARG A 595 9.77 11.55 -21.86
N TYR A 596 9.64 12.32 -20.78
CA TYR A 596 10.38 13.56 -20.63
C TYR A 596 11.02 13.58 -19.25
N TRP A 597 12.25 13.08 -19.21
CA TRP A 597 13.15 13.27 -18.08
C TRP A 597 13.82 14.64 -18.25
N GLY A 598 13.60 15.52 -17.28
CA GLY A 598 14.41 16.72 -17.12
C GLY A 598 15.86 16.31 -16.85
N ARG A 599 16.78 16.79 -17.69
CA ARG A 599 18.20 16.85 -17.31
C ARG A 599 18.36 17.93 -16.24
N PRO A 600 19.15 17.71 -15.17
CA PRO A 600 19.56 18.78 -14.29
C PRO A 600 20.40 19.79 -15.07
N HIS A 601 20.04 21.07 -15.01
CA HIS A 601 20.91 22.15 -15.41
C HIS A 601 22.07 22.26 -14.41
N GLY A 602 23.30 22.25 -14.92
CA GLY A 602 24.47 22.70 -14.16
C GLY A 602 25.77 22.01 -14.56
N GLN A 603 26.50 22.61 -15.50
CA GLN A 603 27.87 23.08 -15.31
C GLN A 603 28.45 23.49 -16.67
N ALA A 604 28.79 24.78 -16.76
CA ALA A 604 29.66 25.30 -17.79
C ALA A 604 31.08 24.81 -17.53
N THR A 605 31.71 24.18 -18.52
CA THR A 605 33.16 24.09 -18.62
C THR A 605 33.58 24.41 -20.06
N PRO A 606 34.64 25.21 -20.25
CA PRO A 606 35.05 25.69 -21.56
C PRO A 606 35.89 24.63 -22.26
N THR A 607 35.65 24.42 -23.56
CA THR A 607 36.57 23.67 -24.42
C THR A 607 36.95 24.53 -25.60
N ASP A 608 38.07 25.23 -25.45
CA ASP A 608 39.05 25.37 -26.52
C ASP A 608 39.95 24.13 -26.46
N TYR A 609 40.03 23.36 -27.56
CA TYR A 609 41.29 23.15 -28.30
C TYR A 609 41.07 22.24 -29.52
N HIS A 610 41.69 22.69 -30.62
CA HIS A 610 41.65 22.16 -31.97
C HIS A 610 42.45 20.86 -32.18
N GLN A 611 41.93 20.05 -33.11
CA GLN A 611 42.61 19.31 -34.19
C GLN A 611 44.02 18.75 -33.96
N GLN A 612 44.14 17.41 -34.01
CA GLN A 612 44.61 16.65 -35.18
C GLN A 612 44.24 15.17 -35.04
#